data_AF-A0A925SRG6-F1
#
_entry.id   AF-A0A925SRG6-F1
#
_cell.length_a   1.000
_cell.length_b   1.000
_cell.length_c   1.000
_cell.angle_alpha   90.00
_cell.angle_beta   90.00
_cell.angle_gamma   90.00
#
_symmetry.space_group_name_H-M   'P 1'
#
loop_
_entity.id
_entity.type
_entity.pdbx_description
1 polymer ?
#
loop_
_entity_poly.entity_id
_entity_poly.type
_entity_poly.pdbx_seq_one_letter_code
_entity_poly.pdbx_strand_id
1 'polypeptide(L)'
;MPTPLDVVIVWHMHQPYYKDPLKNEYALPWTYLHGIKDYFDMPAIVEDTPGARAVFNLVPSLIEQLLDYANGTAVDPFLEKGMAAPADLSTDDRIFLLENFFSANRSRMIEPSRRYLELLYMAGEGKPGTARDRVRHFSDQDLLDLQVWFFLAWTGEAARRRFPIFAELVAKGENFSAADKELLFAAQRDLLQAIIPLYKRLHEEGRIELSVTPYYHPILPLLCDIRLAQTAMPRVNLPMTHFRHPEDARAQIHRGVEYFREIFGFTPRGMWPSEGSVSNEVLAIIAECGIKWIATDEEILAKSLDGGLGDHKERLYRPWRFTSPQGEVGAFFRDHQLSDLVGFTYSQWDSSRAVADLCGRLHAIKARVGGEGRVVSIILDGENAWEYYPDNAYDFLQGMYRAVAESPQLNLTTCSDVLAHTRFDGRLQTIFPGSWINGNYG
;
A
#
# COMPACT_ATOMS: atom_id res chain seq x y z
N MET A 1 15.34 14.77 29.90
CA MET A 1 15.71 13.59 29.09
C MET A 1 16.09 14.08 27.69
N PRO A 2 17.01 13.43 26.96
CA PRO A 2 17.31 13.82 25.58
C PRO A 2 16.05 13.68 24.70
N THR A 3 15.80 14.63 23.81
CA THR A 3 14.67 14.60 22.86
C THR A 3 14.71 13.30 22.04
N PRO A 4 13.59 12.57 21.88
CA PRO A 4 13.53 11.34 21.08
C PRO A 4 13.69 11.61 19.58
N LEU A 5 14.00 10.58 18.78
CA LEU A 5 13.98 10.64 17.32
C LEU A 5 12.54 10.45 16.83
N ASP A 6 12.02 11.35 16.00
CA ASP A 6 10.75 11.10 15.34
C ASP A 6 10.88 9.97 14.31
N VAL A 7 9.96 9.02 14.36
CA VAL A 7 9.86 7.92 13.38
C VAL A 7 8.48 8.02 12.75
N VAL A 8 8.47 8.22 11.43
CA VAL A 8 7.24 8.27 10.65
C VAL A 8 7.23 7.08 9.71
N ILE A 9 6.12 6.34 9.70
CA ILE A 9 5.88 5.24 8.78
C ILE A 9 4.74 5.64 7.86
N VAL A 10 5.00 5.68 6.56
CA VAL A 10 4.02 6.05 5.53
C VAL A 10 3.76 4.83 4.64
N TRP A 11 2.52 4.36 4.67
CA TRP A 11 2.03 3.28 3.82
C TRP A 11 1.26 3.86 2.64
N HIS A 12 1.73 3.58 1.42
CA HIS A 12 1.04 3.97 0.20
C HIS A 12 0.10 2.85 -0.28
N MET A 13 -1.20 3.09 -0.19
CA MET A 13 -2.23 2.11 -0.58
C MET A 13 -2.69 2.40 -1.99
N HIS A 14 -2.35 1.52 -2.94
CA HIS A 14 -2.66 1.73 -4.34
C HIS A 14 -3.02 0.43 -5.06
N GLN A 15 -4.04 0.52 -5.92
CA GLN A 15 -4.21 -0.37 -7.07
C GLN A 15 -4.48 0.46 -8.31
N PRO A 16 -4.00 0.02 -9.50
CA PRO A 16 -4.48 0.53 -10.77
C PRO A 16 -6.01 0.57 -10.84
N TYR A 17 -6.54 1.45 -11.67
CA TYR A 17 -7.97 1.46 -11.94
C TYR A 17 -8.32 0.33 -12.91
N TYR A 18 -8.82 -0.78 -12.39
CA TYR A 18 -9.07 -2.02 -13.14
C TYR A 18 -10.42 -2.05 -13.85
N LYS A 19 -11.32 -1.11 -13.54
CA LYS A 19 -12.67 -1.08 -14.11
C LYS A 19 -12.64 -0.55 -15.54
N ASP A 20 -13.04 -1.39 -16.50
CA ASP A 20 -13.21 -1.00 -17.89
C ASP A 20 -14.42 -0.06 -18.01
N PRO A 21 -14.26 1.20 -18.47
CA PRO A 21 -15.36 2.15 -18.54
C PRO A 21 -16.40 1.84 -19.62
N LEU A 22 -16.09 0.97 -20.59
CA LEU A 22 -17.01 0.55 -21.65
C LEU A 22 -17.82 -0.68 -21.24
N LYS A 23 -17.16 -1.67 -20.63
CA LYS A 23 -17.82 -2.91 -20.17
C LYS A 23 -18.46 -2.78 -18.80
N ASN A 24 -18.02 -1.80 -18.00
CA ASN A 24 -18.37 -1.66 -16.59
C ASN A 24 -18.02 -2.93 -15.77
N GLU A 25 -16.88 -3.54 -16.10
CA GLU A 25 -16.38 -4.81 -15.56
C GLU A 25 -14.92 -4.64 -15.12
N TYR A 26 -14.54 -5.27 -14.01
CA TYR A 26 -13.17 -5.28 -13.50
C TYR A 26 -12.33 -6.31 -14.25
N ALA A 27 -11.16 -5.88 -14.74
CA ALA A 27 -10.24 -6.77 -15.44
C ALA A 27 -9.49 -7.74 -14.51
N LEU A 28 -9.25 -7.34 -13.25
CA LEU A 28 -8.45 -8.07 -12.28
C LEU A 28 -9.00 -7.90 -10.85
N PRO A 29 -8.86 -8.92 -9.97
CA PRO A 29 -9.51 -8.96 -8.67
C PRO A 29 -8.71 -8.26 -7.56
N TRP A 30 -7.58 -7.65 -7.90
CA TRP A 30 -6.57 -7.26 -6.91
C TRP A 30 -7.09 -6.25 -5.89
N THR A 31 -7.97 -5.33 -6.28
CA THR A 31 -8.60 -4.43 -5.29
C THR A 31 -9.45 -5.20 -4.28
N TYR A 32 -10.21 -6.22 -4.70
CA TYR A 32 -10.97 -7.06 -3.77
C TYR A 32 -10.03 -7.86 -2.86
N LEU A 33 -9.04 -8.55 -3.45
CA LEU A 33 -8.13 -9.43 -2.71
C LEU A 33 -7.25 -8.68 -1.72
N HIS A 34 -6.72 -7.51 -2.08
CA HIS A 34 -6.00 -6.64 -1.15
C HIS A 34 -6.95 -5.95 -0.16
N GLY A 35 -8.21 -5.72 -0.53
CA GLY A 35 -9.28 -5.24 0.36
C GLY A 35 -9.50 -6.17 1.56
N ILE A 36 -9.69 -7.46 1.30
CA ILE A 36 -9.90 -8.49 2.34
C ILE A 36 -8.60 -8.90 3.06
N LYS A 37 -7.46 -8.34 2.65
CA LYS A 37 -6.13 -8.58 3.21
C LYS A 37 -5.58 -7.30 3.84
N ASP A 38 -4.83 -6.52 3.08
CA ASP A 38 -3.95 -5.46 3.58
C ASP A 38 -4.71 -4.20 3.96
N TYR A 39 -5.68 -3.80 3.15
CA TYR A 39 -6.38 -2.54 3.35
C TYR A 39 -7.23 -2.54 4.61
N PHE A 40 -7.68 -3.71 5.07
CA PHE A 40 -8.25 -3.87 6.39
C PHE A 40 -7.19 -4.17 7.46
N ASP A 41 -6.30 -5.14 7.23
CA ASP A 41 -5.41 -5.64 8.28
C ASP A 41 -4.46 -4.57 8.80
N MET A 42 -3.87 -3.76 7.94
CA MET A 42 -2.86 -2.81 8.36
C MET A 42 -3.37 -1.77 9.36
N PRO A 43 -4.49 -1.05 9.11
CA PRO A 43 -5.06 -0.17 10.13
C PRO A 43 -5.59 -0.96 11.34
N ALA A 44 -6.09 -2.19 11.17
CA ALA A 44 -6.52 -3.03 12.28
C ALA A 44 -5.35 -3.40 13.23
N ILE A 45 -4.16 -3.68 12.68
CA ILE A 45 -2.95 -3.95 13.48
C ILE A 45 -2.50 -2.70 14.23
N VAL A 46 -2.61 -1.51 13.62
CA VAL A 46 -2.41 -0.25 14.36
C VAL A 46 -3.42 -0.17 15.50
N GLU A 47 -4.69 -0.49 15.25
CA GLU A 47 -5.74 -0.48 16.26
C GLU A 47 -5.45 -1.43 17.44
N ASP A 48 -4.95 -2.62 17.16
CA ASP A 48 -4.65 -3.66 18.15
C ASP A 48 -3.34 -3.41 18.91
N THR A 49 -2.55 -2.41 18.51
CA THR A 49 -1.25 -2.11 19.12
C THR A 49 -1.26 -0.78 19.88
N PRO A 50 -1.19 -0.80 21.23
CA PRO A 50 -1.12 0.43 22.03
C PRO A 50 0.08 1.31 21.65
N GLY A 51 -0.15 2.62 21.54
CA GLY A 51 0.89 3.59 21.16
C GLY A 51 1.31 3.56 19.68
N ALA A 52 0.78 2.63 18.88
CA ALA A 52 1.05 2.58 17.45
C ALA A 52 0.48 3.80 16.74
N ARG A 53 1.30 4.40 15.87
CA ARG A 53 0.90 5.48 14.97
C ARG A 53 1.50 5.26 13.59
N ALA A 54 0.77 5.65 12.56
CA ALA A 54 1.21 5.53 11.17
C ALA A 54 0.52 6.57 10.29
N VAL A 55 1.06 6.79 9.10
CA VAL A 55 0.43 7.56 8.04
C VAL A 55 -0.03 6.59 6.96
N PHE A 56 -1.31 6.66 6.59
CA PHE A 56 -1.85 5.92 5.45
C PHE A 56 -2.16 6.90 4.34
N ASN A 57 -1.56 6.66 3.18
CA ASN A 57 -1.82 7.39 1.97
C ASN A 57 -2.77 6.57 1.09
N LEU A 58 -3.91 7.15 0.71
CA LEU A 58 -4.96 6.44 -0.01
C LEU A 58 -5.17 7.09 -1.38
N VAL A 59 -5.06 6.28 -2.44
CA VAL A 59 -5.34 6.73 -3.81
C VAL A 59 -6.86 6.81 -4.01
N PRO A 60 -7.41 7.95 -4.51
CA PRO A 60 -8.84 8.11 -4.74
C PRO A 60 -9.46 7.03 -5.64
N SER A 61 -8.79 6.66 -6.74
CA SER A 61 -9.25 5.59 -7.63
C SER A 61 -9.23 4.20 -6.98
N LEU A 62 -8.43 3.96 -5.94
CA LEU A 62 -8.51 2.73 -5.14
C LEU A 62 -9.77 2.75 -4.27
N ILE A 63 -10.04 3.86 -3.58
CA ILE A 63 -11.22 4.01 -2.72
C ILE A 63 -12.51 3.79 -3.53
N GLU A 64 -12.61 4.36 -4.73
CA GLU A 64 -13.75 4.17 -5.62
C GLU A 64 -14.02 2.69 -5.89
N GLN A 65 -12.98 1.94 -6.22
CA GLN A 65 -13.09 0.51 -6.50
C GLN A 65 -13.45 -0.30 -5.24
N LEU A 66 -12.87 0.02 -4.08
CA LEU A 66 -13.22 -0.62 -2.81
C LEU A 66 -14.70 -0.41 -2.45
N LEU A 67 -15.23 0.79 -2.71
CA LEU A 67 -16.63 1.08 -2.47
C LEU A 67 -17.56 0.31 -3.41
N ASP A 68 -17.18 0.11 -4.68
CA ASP A 68 -17.95 -0.73 -5.59
C ASP A 68 -18.05 -2.18 -5.08
N TYR A 69 -16.95 -2.75 -4.57
CA TYR A 69 -16.99 -4.09 -3.96
C TYR A 69 -17.78 -4.11 -2.65
N ALA A 70 -17.57 -3.14 -1.76
CA ALA A 70 -18.27 -3.05 -0.48
C ALA A 70 -19.78 -2.87 -0.64
N ASN A 71 -20.22 -2.15 -1.67
CA ASN A 71 -21.63 -1.94 -1.99
C ASN A 71 -22.26 -3.09 -2.78
N GLY A 72 -21.46 -4.05 -3.25
CA GLY A 72 -21.92 -5.16 -4.09
C GLY A 72 -22.31 -4.73 -5.51
N THR A 73 -21.77 -3.62 -5.99
CA THR A 73 -22.01 -3.09 -7.35
C THR A 73 -20.89 -3.43 -8.33
N ALA A 74 -19.76 -3.95 -7.85
CA ALA A 74 -18.67 -4.42 -8.68
C ALA A 74 -19.08 -5.65 -9.53
N VAL A 75 -18.72 -5.63 -10.81
CA VAL A 75 -18.82 -6.76 -11.73
C VAL A 75 -17.40 -7.26 -12.00
N ASP A 76 -17.03 -8.40 -11.41
CA ASP A 76 -15.69 -8.97 -11.47
C ASP A 76 -15.78 -10.47 -11.82
N PRO A 77 -15.21 -10.91 -12.96
CA PRO A 77 -15.24 -12.31 -13.39
C PRO A 77 -14.68 -13.30 -12.38
N PHE A 78 -13.71 -12.90 -11.56
CA PHE A 78 -13.17 -13.74 -10.50
C PHE A 78 -14.20 -13.96 -9.39
N LEU A 79 -14.91 -12.91 -8.97
CA LEU A 79 -15.97 -13.03 -7.98
C LEU A 79 -17.17 -13.79 -8.52
N GLU A 80 -17.60 -13.51 -9.75
CA GLU A 80 -18.71 -14.23 -10.39
C GLU A 80 -18.43 -15.74 -10.43
N LYS A 81 -17.25 -16.13 -10.93
CA LYS A 81 -16.85 -17.54 -10.99
C LYS A 81 -16.54 -18.12 -9.62
N GLY A 82 -16.11 -17.30 -8.67
CA GLY A 82 -15.93 -17.69 -7.27
C GLY A 82 -17.25 -18.06 -6.60
N MET A 83 -18.28 -17.23 -6.79
CA MET A 83 -19.59 -17.38 -6.16
C MET A 83 -20.47 -18.43 -6.86
N ALA A 84 -20.35 -18.59 -8.18
CA ALA A 84 -21.15 -19.53 -8.97
C ALA A 84 -21.11 -20.97 -8.43
N ALA A 85 -22.25 -21.67 -8.48
CA ALA A 85 -22.29 -23.09 -8.15
C ALA A 85 -21.46 -23.88 -9.17
N PRO A 86 -20.58 -24.81 -8.73
CA PRO A 86 -19.74 -25.57 -9.67
C PRO A 86 -20.52 -26.27 -10.79
N ALA A 87 -21.71 -26.78 -10.49
CA ALA A 87 -22.60 -27.44 -11.46
C ALA A 87 -23.04 -26.51 -12.60
N ASP A 88 -23.07 -25.19 -12.38
CA ASP A 88 -23.47 -24.19 -13.37
C ASP A 88 -22.28 -23.65 -14.19
N LEU A 89 -21.04 -23.98 -13.79
CA LEU A 89 -19.84 -23.52 -14.49
C LEU A 89 -19.65 -24.26 -15.81
N SER A 90 -19.44 -23.48 -16.88
CA SER A 90 -19.02 -24.02 -18.17
C SER A 90 -17.62 -24.62 -18.09
N THR A 91 -17.23 -25.43 -19.09
CA THR A 91 -15.86 -25.96 -19.16
C THR A 91 -14.81 -24.86 -19.15
N ASP A 92 -15.07 -23.73 -19.83
CA ASP A 92 -14.12 -22.61 -19.89
C ASP A 92 -14.06 -21.86 -18.55
N ASP A 93 -15.17 -21.73 -17.81
CA ASP A 93 -15.14 -21.18 -16.45
C ASP A 93 -14.37 -22.09 -15.49
N ARG A 94 -14.53 -23.41 -15.61
CA ARG A 94 -13.76 -24.37 -14.80
C ARG A 94 -12.27 -24.25 -15.11
N ILE A 95 -11.88 -24.16 -16.39
CA ILE A 95 -10.48 -23.92 -16.79
C ILE A 95 -9.97 -22.61 -16.20
N PHE A 96 -10.77 -21.54 -16.26
CA PHE A 96 -10.42 -20.25 -15.66
C PHE A 96 -10.10 -20.39 -14.17
N LEU A 97 -10.90 -21.14 -13.39
CA LEU A 97 -10.60 -21.39 -11.98
C LEU A 97 -9.24 -22.08 -11.82
N LEU A 98 -8.97 -23.15 -12.58
CA LEU A 98 -7.70 -23.87 -12.49
C LEU A 98 -6.48 -23.01 -12.91
N GLU A 99 -6.66 -22.02 -13.78
CA GLU A 99 -5.58 -21.14 -14.23
C GLU A 99 -5.32 -19.97 -13.28
N ASN A 100 -6.35 -19.50 -12.57
CA ASN A 100 -6.28 -18.23 -11.85
C ASN A 100 -6.40 -18.36 -10.32
N PHE A 101 -7.08 -19.39 -9.81
CA PHE A 101 -7.37 -19.54 -8.36
C PHE A 101 -6.20 -20.17 -7.59
N PHE A 102 -5.01 -20.19 -8.18
CA PHE A 102 -3.75 -20.47 -7.50
C PHE A 102 -2.79 -19.26 -7.53
N SER A 103 -3.27 -18.09 -7.98
CA SER A 103 -2.52 -16.83 -7.92
C SER A 103 -2.44 -16.34 -6.48
N ALA A 104 -1.59 -16.99 -5.69
CA ALA A 104 -1.30 -16.73 -4.30
C ALA A 104 0.12 -17.22 -3.98
N ASN A 105 0.76 -16.68 -2.95
CA ASN A 105 2.09 -17.14 -2.57
C ASN A 105 2.04 -18.63 -2.17
N ARG A 106 2.74 -19.49 -2.91
CA ARG A 106 2.72 -20.95 -2.69
C ARG A 106 3.09 -21.32 -1.26
N SER A 107 4.22 -20.81 -0.76
CA SER A 107 4.76 -21.18 0.55
C SER A 107 3.91 -20.65 1.72
N ARG A 108 3.39 -19.42 1.59
CA ARG A 108 2.72 -18.73 2.70
C ARG A 108 1.22 -18.89 2.72
N MET A 109 0.59 -19.10 1.56
CA MET A 109 -0.88 -19.06 1.43
C MET A 109 -1.48 -20.39 0.97
N ILE A 110 -0.73 -21.20 0.20
CA ILE A 110 -1.23 -22.48 -0.33
C ILE A 110 -0.78 -23.66 0.54
N GLU A 111 0.53 -23.82 0.71
CA GLU A 111 1.16 -24.95 1.43
C GLU A 111 0.68 -25.14 2.89
N PRO A 112 0.30 -24.10 3.65
CA PRO A 112 -0.25 -24.30 4.99
C PRO A 112 -1.58 -25.06 5.01
N SER A 113 -2.33 -25.07 3.91
CA SER A 113 -3.57 -25.83 3.78
C SER A 113 -3.34 -27.12 2.98
N ARG A 114 -3.56 -28.26 3.64
CA ARG A 114 -3.43 -29.58 3.00
C ARG A 114 -4.29 -29.70 1.75
N ARG A 115 -5.56 -29.28 1.84
CA ARG A 115 -6.53 -29.43 0.76
C ARG A 115 -6.23 -28.49 -0.40
N TYR A 116 -5.87 -27.23 -0.11
CA TYR A 116 -5.54 -26.28 -1.16
C TYR A 116 -4.28 -26.71 -1.93
N LEU A 117 -3.28 -27.23 -1.22
CA LEU A 117 -2.07 -27.79 -1.81
C LEU A 117 -2.36 -29.04 -2.66
N GLU A 118 -3.26 -29.93 -2.21
CA GLU A 118 -3.71 -31.09 -3.00
C GLU A 118 -4.33 -30.64 -4.34
N LEU A 119 -5.22 -29.65 -4.30
CA LEU A 119 -5.87 -29.09 -5.50
C LEU A 119 -4.84 -28.49 -6.46
N LEU A 120 -3.81 -27.81 -5.95
CA LEU A 120 -2.70 -27.30 -6.78
C LEU A 120 -1.96 -28.44 -7.49
N TYR A 121 -1.68 -29.55 -6.80
CA TYR A 121 -1.04 -30.72 -7.40
C TYR A 121 -1.93 -31.38 -8.46
N MET A 122 -3.23 -31.51 -8.18
CA MET A 122 -4.22 -32.00 -9.16
C MET A 122 -4.24 -31.12 -10.41
N ALA A 123 -4.16 -29.80 -10.23
CA ALA A 123 -4.09 -28.80 -11.31
C ALA A 123 -2.73 -28.73 -12.03
N GLY A 124 -1.72 -29.50 -11.60
CA GLY A 124 -0.44 -29.60 -12.30
C GLY A 124 0.59 -28.56 -11.88
N GLU A 125 0.53 -28.11 -10.62
CA GLU A 125 1.50 -27.19 -10.02
C GLU A 125 1.61 -25.84 -10.74
N GLY A 126 0.50 -25.34 -11.30
CA GLY A 126 0.48 -24.04 -11.97
C GLY A 126 1.22 -24.02 -13.32
N LYS A 127 1.53 -25.18 -13.92
CA LYS A 127 2.13 -25.23 -15.26
C LYS A 127 1.13 -24.71 -16.31
N PRO A 128 1.46 -23.61 -17.03
CA PRO A 128 0.56 -23.01 -18.00
C PRO A 128 0.13 -24.02 -19.08
N GLY A 129 -1.13 -23.92 -19.52
CA GLY A 129 -1.66 -24.73 -20.62
C GLY A 129 -2.02 -26.18 -20.27
N THR A 130 -1.87 -26.60 -19.01
CA THR A 130 -2.26 -27.96 -18.58
C THR A 130 -3.66 -28.05 -17.98
N ALA A 131 -4.30 -26.92 -17.68
CA ALA A 131 -5.62 -26.85 -17.04
C ALA A 131 -6.71 -27.58 -17.86
N ARG A 132 -6.69 -27.44 -19.19
CA ARG A 132 -7.67 -28.06 -20.09
C ARG A 132 -7.67 -29.59 -20.06
N ASP A 133 -6.49 -30.20 -19.89
CA ASP A 133 -6.38 -31.65 -19.76
C ASP A 133 -6.75 -32.13 -18.36
N ARG A 134 -6.61 -31.26 -17.36
CA ARG A 134 -6.80 -31.59 -15.95
C ARG A 134 -8.21 -31.33 -15.44
N VAL A 135 -8.95 -30.41 -16.05
CA VAL A 135 -10.31 -30.03 -15.63
C VAL A 135 -11.27 -31.21 -15.53
N ARG A 136 -11.11 -32.23 -16.41
CA ARG A 136 -11.91 -33.47 -16.39
C ARG A 136 -11.70 -34.34 -15.14
N HIS A 137 -10.63 -34.07 -14.38
CA HIS A 137 -10.29 -34.78 -13.14
C HIS A 137 -10.79 -34.05 -11.89
N PHE A 138 -11.40 -32.87 -12.05
CA PHE A 138 -11.99 -32.10 -10.95
C PHE A 138 -13.49 -32.38 -10.87
N SER A 139 -13.94 -32.83 -9.70
CA SER A 139 -15.35 -32.89 -9.34
C SER A 139 -15.88 -31.49 -8.97
N ASP A 140 -17.20 -31.39 -8.85
CA ASP A 140 -17.84 -30.16 -8.36
C ASP A 140 -17.41 -29.82 -6.92
N GLN A 141 -17.14 -30.83 -6.09
CA GLN A 141 -16.62 -30.61 -4.73
C GLN A 141 -15.18 -30.09 -4.74
N ASP A 142 -14.33 -30.56 -5.66
CA ASP A 142 -12.95 -30.06 -5.79
C ASP A 142 -12.95 -28.58 -6.19
N LEU A 143 -13.85 -28.19 -7.10
CA LEU A 143 -14.01 -26.80 -7.53
C LEU A 143 -14.59 -25.92 -6.41
N LEU A 144 -15.55 -26.43 -5.64
CA LEU A 144 -16.10 -25.72 -4.49
C LEU A 144 -15.02 -25.46 -3.43
N ASP A 145 -14.22 -26.48 -3.12
CA ASP A 145 -13.10 -26.33 -2.19
C ASP A 145 -12.06 -25.33 -2.72
N LEU A 146 -11.76 -25.35 -4.02
CA LEU A 146 -10.86 -24.39 -4.67
C LEU A 146 -11.39 -22.96 -4.57
N GLN A 147 -12.67 -22.74 -4.87
CA GLN A 147 -13.32 -21.44 -4.76
C GLN A 147 -13.20 -20.89 -3.33
N VAL A 148 -13.55 -21.68 -2.32
CA VAL A 148 -13.46 -21.27 -0.91
C VAL A 148 -12.02 -21.00 -0.51
N TRP A 149 -11.09 -21.90 -0.84
CA TRP A 149 -9.70 -21.76 -0.42
C TRP A 149 -8.99 -20.58 -1.05
N PHE A 150 -9.25 -20.24 -2.31
CA PHE A 150 -8.64 -19.08 -2.95
C PHE A 150 -8.95 -17.80 -2.17
N PHE A 151 -10.24 -17.50 -1.96
CA PHE A 151 -10.66 -16.30 -1.24
C PHE A 151 -10.34 -16.35 0.25
N LEU A 152 -10.43 -17.53 0.86
CA LEU A 152 -10.05 -17.70 2.25
C LEU A 152 -8.56 -17.48 2.44
N ALA A 153 -7.68 -17.99 1.56
CA ALA A 153 -6.23 -17.81 1.64
C ALA A 153 -5.81 -16.34 1.50
N TRP A 154 -6.52 -15.58 0.66
CA TRP A 154 -6.33 -14.13 0.53
C TRP A 154 -6.88 -13.32 1.72
N THR A 155 -7.62 -13.92 2.66
CA THR A 155 -8.12 -13.18 3.83
C THR A 155 -6.99 -12.94 4.83
N GLY A 156 -6.81 -11.68 5.25
CA GLY A 156 -5.75 -11.24 6.16
C GLY A 156 -5.84 -11.87 7.56
N GLU A 157 -4.72 -11.91 8.28
CA GLU A 157 -4.64 -12.50 9.61
C GLU A 157 -5.40 -11.67 10.67
N ALA A 158 -5.36 -10.34 10.59
CA ALA A 158 -6.14 -9.51 11.52
C ALA A 158 -7.65 -9.67 11.27
N ALA A 159 -8.07 -9.74 10.00
CA ALA A 159 -9.43 -10.10 9.63
C ALA A 159 -9.84 -11.48 10.17
N ARG A 160 -9.02 -12.53 9.99
CA ARG A 160 -9.28 -13.88 10.53
C ARG A 160 -9.48 -13.89 12.05
N ARG A 161 -8.74 -13.05 12.78
CA ARG A 161 -8.86 -12.94 14.24
C ARG A 161 -10.12 -12.21 14.70
N ARG A 162 -10.63 -11.28 13.89
CA ARG A 162 -11.79 -10.43 14.24
C ARG A 162 -13.13 -11.01 13.77
N PHE A 163 -13.12 -11.82 12.73
CA PHE A 163 -14.33 -12.43 12.15
C PHE A 163 -14.27 -13.96 12.36
N PRO A 164 -15.01 -14.51 13.35
CA PRO A 164 -14.90 -15.92 13.74
C PRO A 164 -15.13 -16.91 12.61
N ILE A 165 -16.01 -16.58 11.67
CA ILE A 165 -16.33 -17.42 10.50
C ILE A 165 -15.10 -17.79 9.68
N PHE A 166 -14.12 -16.91 9.52
CA PHE A 166 -12.91 -17.25 8.76
C PHE A 166 -12.08 -18.32 9.48
N ALA A 167 -11.97 -18.24 10.80
CA ALA A 167 -11.28 -19.26 11.59
C ALA A 167 -12.03 -20.61 11.55
N GLU A 168 -13.37 -20.59 11.59
CA GLU A 168 -14.21 -21.79 11.47
C GLU A 168 -14.02 -22.47 10.10
N LEU A 169 -13.97 -21.70 9.01
CA LEU A 169 -13.73 -22.23 7.66
C LEU A 169 -12.32 -22.81 7.51
N VAL A 170 -11.30 -22.14 8.07
CA VAL A 170 -9.93 -22.68 8.10
C VAL A 170 -9.89 -24.01 8.85
N ALA A 171 -10.54 -24.09 10.01
CA ALA A 171 -10.59 -25.30 10.82
C ALA A 171 -11.35 -26.44 10.12
N LYS A 172 -12.39 -26.12 9.35
CA LYS A 172 -13.12 -27.10 8.53
C LYS A 172 -12.23 -27.70 7.44
N GLY A 173 -11.45 -26.88 6.76
CA GLY A 173 -10.32 -27.28 5.92
C GLY A 173 -10.63 -27.92 4.56
N GLU A 174 -11.72 -28.68 4.43
CA GLU A 174 -12.13 -29.34 3.18
C GLU A 174 -13.64 -29.69 3.22
N ASN A 175 -14.17 -30.18 2.09
CA ASN A 175 -15.57 -30.53 1.94
C ASN A 175 -16.51 -29.36 2.31
N PHE A 176 -16.19 -28.18 1.79
CA PHE A 176 -17.03 -27.01 1.98
C PHE A 176 -18.38 -27.19 1.30
N SER A 177 -19.43 -26.64 1.91
CA SER A 177 -20.78 -26.61 1.36
C SER A 177 -21.04 -25.29 0.66
N ALA A 178 -22.13 -25.23 -0.12
CA ALA A 178 -22.59 -23.96 -0.70
C ALA A 178 -22.86 -22.90 0.38
N ALA A 179 -23.40 -23.30 1.53
CA ALA A 179 -23.65 -22.41 2.66
C ALA A 179 -22.34 -21.86 3.27
N ASP A 180 -21.27 -22.66 3.35
CA ASP A 180 -19.97 -22.18 3.82
C ASP A 180 -19.40 -21.10 2.88
N LYS A 181 -19.56 -21.30 1.58
CA LYS A 181 -19.13 -20.34 0.57
C LYS A 181 -19.94 -19.03 0.65
N GLU A 182 -21.26 -19.13 0.83
CA GLU A 182 -22.12 -17.96 1.05
C GLU A 182 -21.71 -17.19 2.31
N LEU A 183 -21.41 -17.90 3.42
CA LEU A 183 -20.94 -17.30 4.66
C LEU A 183 -19.58 -16.61 4.48
N LEU A 184 -18.65 -17.22 3.73
CA LEU A 184 -17.35 -16.61 3.40
C LEU A 184 -17.53 -15.26 2.72
N PHE A 185 -18.31 -15.22 1.63
CA PHE A 185 -18.49 -13.99 0.85
C PHE A 185 -19.32 -12.93 1.59
N ALA A 186 -20.29 -13.34 2.41
CA ALA A 186 -21.01 -12.42 3.30
C ALA A 186 -20.04 -11.75 4.28
N ALA A 187 -19.18 -12.52 4.94
CA ALA A 187 -18.20 -11.99 5.89
C ALA A 187 -17.13 -11.12 5.21
N GLN A 188 -16.69 -11.47 4.01
CA GLN A 188 -15.75 -10.65 3.23
C GLN A 188 -16.39 -9.33 2.78
N ARG A 189 -17.69 -9.32 2.48
CA ARG A 189 -18.41 -8.07 2.21
C ARG A 189 -18.51 -7.19 3.45
N ASP A 190 -18.82 -7.76 4.61
CA ASP A 190 -18.82 -7.02 5.88
C ASP A 190 -17.44 -6.44 6.20
N LEU A 191 -16.38 -7.20 5.92
CA LEU A 191 -14.98 -6.78 6.06
C LEU A 191 -14.68 -5.57 5.16
N LEU A 192 -15.02 -5.63 3.87
CA LEU A 192 -14.83 -4.53 2.92
C LEU A 192 -15.61 -3.27 3.34
N GLN A 193 -16.85 -3.44 3.81
CA GLN A 193 -17.67 -2.34 4.32
C GLN A 193 -17.06 -1.67 5.57
N ALA A 194 -16.25 -2.39 6.33
CA ALA A 194 -15.59 -1.86 7.54
C ALA A 194 -14.32 -1.05 7.24
N ILE A 195 -13.71 -1.16 6.06
CA ILE A 195 -12.41 -0.54 5.73
C ILE A 195 -12.44 0.98 5.90
N ILE A 196 -13.29 1.69 5.14
CA ILE A 196 -13.34 3.15 5.17
C ILE A 196 -13.75 3.68 6.55
N PRO A 197 -14.77 3.12 7.24
CA PRO A 197 -15.08 3.48 8.62
C PRO A 197 -13.92 3.28 9.59
N LEU A 198 -13.12 2.21 9.46
CA LEU A 198 -11.96 1.93 10.30
C LEU A 198 -10.90 3.02 10.13
N TYR A 199 -10.50 3.35 8.89
CA TYR A 199 -9.55 4.43 8.63
C TYR A 199 -10.03 5.77 9.21
N LYS A 200 -11.30 6.11 8.98
CA LYS A 200 -11.88 7.36 9.48
C LYS A 200 -11.82 7.45 11.00
N ARG A 201 -12.29 6.42 11.69
CA ARG A 201 -12.30 6.36 13.16
C ARG A 201 -10.90 6.48 13.75
N LEU A 202 -9.94 5.71 13.23
CA LEU A 202 -8.55 5.76 13.73
C LEU A 202 -7.90 7.12 13.48
N HIS A 203 -8.30 7.82 12.41
CA HIS A 203 -7.84 9.19 12.15
C HIS A 203 -8.41 10.17 13.18
N GLU A 204 -9.71 10.09 13.45
CA GLU A 204 -10.39 10.93 14.45
C GLU A 204 -9.85 10.71 15.86
N GLU A 205 -9.45 9.47 16.18
CA GLU A 205 -8.76 9.11 17.44
C GLU A 205 -7.29 9.58 17.49
N GLY A 206 -6.75 10.16 16.42
CA GLY A 206 -5.36 10.63 16.34
C GLY A 206 -4.31 9.53 16.26
N ARG A 207 -4.74 8.27 16.05
CA ARG A 207 -3.87 7.10 15.94
C ARG A 207 -3.20 7.03 14.58
N ILE A 208 -3.90 7.43 13.52
CA ILE A 208 -3.33 7.50 12.17
C ILE A 208 -3.51 8.87 11.55
N GLU A 209 -2.61 9.22 10.63
CA GLU A 209 -2.83 10.32 9.70
C GLU A 209 -3.25 9.75 8.34
N LEU A 210 -4.30 10.33 7.74
CA LEU A 210 -4.67 10.02 6.37
C LEU A 210 -4.16 11.11 5.42
N SER A 211 -3.60 10.67 4.30
CA SER A 211 -3.13 11.53 3.22
C SER A 211 -3.64 11.03 1.86
N VAL A 212 -3.50 11.87 0.83
CA VAL A 212 -4.11 11.63 -0.49
C VAL A 212 -3.06 11.54 -1.60
N THR A 213 -3.46 11.04 -2.76
CA THR A 213 -2.66 11.06 -4.00
C THR A 213 -3.50 11.69 -5.11
N PRO A 214 -2.90 12.24 -6.19
CA PRO A 214 -3.65 12.62 -7.39
C PRO A 214 -4.59 11.49 -7.87
N TYR A 215 -5.78 11.86 -8.35
CA TYR A 215 -6.93 10.94 -8.42
C TYR A 215 -6.65 9.58 -9.07
N TYR A 216 -6.10 9.58 -10.29
CA TYR A 216 -5.79 8.35 -11.05
C TYR A 216 -4.32 7.94 -10.97
N HIS A 217 -3.60 8.38 -9.94
CA HIS A 217 -2.16 8.10 -9.77
C HIS A 217 -1.27 8.48 -10.99
N PRO A 218 -1.46 9.63 -11.68
CA PRO A 218 -0.56 10.02 -12.76
C PRO A 218 0.83 10.44 -12.26
N ILE A 219 1.86 10.21 -13.07
CA ILE A 219 3.19 10.80 -12.88
C ILE A 219 3.12 12.31 -13.17
N LEU A 220 2.79 13.11 -12.16
CA LEU A 220 2.51 14.55 -12.30
C LEU A 220 3.59 15.34 -13.06
N PRO A 221 4.91 15.08 -12.87
CA PRO A 221 5.92 15.82 -13.63
C PRO A 221 5.79 15.63 -15.14
N LEU A 222 5.42 14.42 -15.61
CA LEU A 222 5.26 14.14 -17.03
C LEU A 222 3.97 14.75 -17.62
N LEU A 223 2.95 14.99 -16.78
CA LEU A 223 1.81 15.84 -17.15
C LEU A 223 2.23 17.30 -17.28
N CYS A 224 3.00 17.82 -16.33
CA CYS A 224 3.43 19.21 -16.34
C CYS A 224 4.29 19.55 -17.55
N ASP A 225 5.32 18.73 -17.84
CA ASP A 225 6.10 18.79 -19.07
C ASP A 225 6.86 17.49 -19.28
N ILE A 226 6.58 16.77 -20.37
CA ILE A 226 7.26 15.50 -20.69
C ILE A 226 8.78 15.65 -20.85
N ARG A 227 9.29 16.86 -21.14
CA ARG A 227 10.73 17.14 -21.23
C ARG A 227 11.46 17.01 -19.91
N LEU A 228 10.76 17.08 -18.77
CA LEU A 228 11.36 16.86 -17.44
C LEU A 228 12.00 15.47 -17.32
N ALA A 229 11.53 14.49 -18.10
CA ALA A 229 12.17 13.18 -18.17
C ALA A 229 13.63 13.27 -18.63
N GLN A 230 14.01 14.23 -19.48
CA GLN A 230 15.39 14.37 -19.95
C GLN A 230 16.36 14.80 -18.84
N THR A 231 15.89 15.47 -17.80
CA THR A 231 16.74 15.84 -16.66
C THR A 231 17.11 14.61 -15.84
N ALA A 232 16.16 13.72 -15.59
CA ALA A 232 16.40 12.49 -14.84
C ALA A 232 17.00 11.37 -15.70
N MET A 233 16.70 11.38 -17.01
CA MET A 233 17.05 10.36 -17.98
C MET A 233 17.58 11.01 -19.27
N PRO A 234 18.85 11.45 -19.32
CA PRO A 234 19.38 12.24 -20.44
C PRO A 234 19.33 11.57 -21.82
N ARG A 235 19.12 10.25 -21.88
CA ARG A 235 19.06 9.45 -23.12
C ARG A 235 17.65 8.94 -23.45
N VAL A 236 16.62 9.43 -22.76
CA VAL A 236 15.24 9.00 -23.01
C VAL A 236 14.75 9.45 -24.39
N ASN A 237 14.11 8.55 -25.13
CA ASN A 237 13.45 8.89 -26.38
C ASN A 237 12.08 9.47 -26.06
N LEU A 238 11.87 10.75 -26.34
CA LEU A 238 10.58 11.41 -26.14
C LEU A 238 9.73 11.37 -27.41
N PRO A 239 8.38 11.38 -27.26
CA PRO A 239 7.47 11.60 -28.37
C PRO A 239 7.81 12.90 -29.14
N MET A 240 7.60 12.90 -30.46
CA MET A 240 7.81 14.09 -31.29
C MET A 240 6.88 15.24 -30.91
N THR A 241 5.66 14.92 -30.50
CA THR A 241 4.68 15.91 -30.02
C THR A 241 5.04 16.35 -28.61
N HIS A 242 5.21 17.66 -28.41
CA HIS A 242 5.43 18.20 -27.08
C HIS A 242 4.14 18.08 -26.27
N PHE A 243 4.18 17.29 -25.19
CA PHE A 243 3.10 17.10 -24.24
C PHE A 243 3.37 17.93 -22.98
N ARG A 244 2.49 18.90 -22.69
CA ARG A 244 2.64 19.86 -21.59
C ARG A 244 1.27 20.35 -21.10
N HIS A 245 0.81 19.81 -19.99
CA HIS A 245 -0.53 20.03 -19.42
C HIS A 245 -0.49 20.18 -17.88
N PRO A 246 0.15 21.24 -17.33
CA PRO A 246 0.15 21.50 -15.89
C PRO A 246 -1.27 21.74 -15.32
N GLU A 247 -2.24 22.10 -16.14
CA GLU A 247 -3.66 22.16 -15.79
C GLU A 247 -4.23 20.80 -15.42
N ASP A 248 -3.82 19.73 -16.10
CA ASP A 248 -4.27 18.36 -15.80
C ASP A 248 -3.68 17.87 -14.48
N ALA A 249 -2.41 18.21 -14.20
CA ALA A 249 -1.80 17.94 -12.90
C ALA A 249 -2.60 18.60 -11.76
N ARG A 250 -3.05 19.84 -11.94
CA ARG A 250 -3.94 20.55 -10.99
C ARG A 250 -5.28 19.86 -10.82
N ALA A 251 -5.90 19.49 -11.93
CA ALA A 251 -7.21 18.85 -11.93
C ALA A 251 -7.14 17.51 -11.19
N GLN A 252 -6.08 16.73 -11.37
CA GLN A 252 -5.87 15.45 -10.68
C GLN A 252 -5.69 15.63 -9.16
N ILE A 253 -4.97 16.66 -8.73
CA ILE A 253 -4.83 17.01 -7.31
C ILE A 253 -6.17 17.47 -6.73
N HIS A 254 -6.86 18.41 -7.38
CA HIS A 254 -8.14 18.93 -6.90
C HIS A 254 -9.20 17.84 -6.80
N ARG A 255 -9.38 17.03 -7.86
CA ARG A 255 -10.32 15.91 -7.84
C ARG A 255 -10.00 14.92 -6.73
N GLY A 256 -8.72 14.62 -6.53
CA GLY A 256 -8.30 13.71 -5.46
C GLY A 256 -8.62 14.25 -4.07
N VAL A 257 -8.33 15.52 -3.82
CA VAL A 257 -8.65 16.20 -2.54
C VAL A 257 -10.17 16.31 -2.32
N GLU A 258 -10.93 16.65 -3.36
CA GLU A 258 -12.39 16.76 -3.30
C GLU A 258 -13.03 15.41 -2.97
N TYR A 259 -12.67 14.36 -3.71
CA TYR A 259 -13.17 13.02 -3.47
C TYR A 259 -12.78 12.49 -2.08
N PHE A 260 -11.52 12.68 -1.66
CA PHE A 260 -11.08 12.33 -0.32
C PHE A 260 -11.95 13.02 0.74
N ARG A 261 -12.24 14.32 0.58
CA ARG A 261 -13.07 15.08 1.51
C ARG A 261 -14.52 14.58 1.53
N GLU A 262 -15.07 14.18 0.40
CA GLU A 262 -16.42 13.57 0.33
C GLU A 262 -16.48 12.27 1.13
N ILE A 263 -15.45 11.42 1.03
CA ILE A 263 -15.39 10.14 1.73
C ILE A 263 -15.13 10.30 3.23
N PHE A 264 -14.13 11.09 3.61
CA PHE A 264 -13.65 11.15 5.00
C PHE A 264 -14.24 12.33 5.79
N GLY A 265 -14.75 13.36 5.13
CA GLY A 265 -15.36 14.54 5.76
C GLY A 265 -14.38 15.63 6.20
N PHE A 266 -13.09 15.53 5.82
CA PHE A 266 -12.08 16.54 6.11
C PHE A 266 -11.08 16.71 4.96
N THR A 267 -10.35 17.83 4.96
CA THR A 267 -9.32 18.10 3.94
C THR A 267 -7.99 17.44 4.34
N PRO A 268 -7.37 16.61 3.47
CA PRO A 268 -6.09 15.99 3.76
C PRO A 268 -4.98 17.04 3.84
N ARG A 269 -4.06 16.90 4.80
CA ARG A 269 -2.89 17.78 4.93
C ARG A 269 -1.69 17.29 4.13
N GLY A 270 -1.64 15.99 3.85
CA GLY A 270 -0.53 15.32 3.21
C GLY A 270 -0.83 14.81 1.81
N MET A 271 0.22 14.68 1.01
CA MET A 271 0.16 13.98 -0.26
C MET A 271 1.37 13.08 -0.48
N TRP A 272 1.16 11.86 -0.96
CA TRP A 272 2.20 11.13 -1.66
C TRP A 272 1.96 11.33 -3.17
N PRO A 273 2.77 12.13 -3.87
CA PRO A 273 2.67 12.25 -5.33
C PRO A 273 2.96 10.88 -5.96
N SER A 274 2.20 10.44 -6.95
CA SER A 274 2.35 9.11 -7.58
C SER A 274 3.81 8.71 -7.79
N GLU A 275 4.22 7.54 -7.28
CA GLU A 275 5.62 7.05 -7.29
C GLU A 275 6.62 7.99 -6.58
N GLY A 276 6.18 8.83 -5.64
CA GLY A 276 7.01 9.88 -5.04
C GLY A 276 7.49 10.92 -6.06
N SER A 277 6.82 11.05 -7.21
CA SER A 277 7.31 11.83 -8.36
C SER A 277 7.18 13.34 -8.14
N VAL A 278 8.30 14.06 -8.23
CA VAL A 278 8.38 15.49 -7.92
C VAL A 278 9.14 16.26 -8.99
N SER A 279 8.82 17.55 -9.10
CA SER A 279 9.56 18.57 -9.85
C SER A 279 9.24 19.94 -9.23
N ASN A 280 10.00 20.98 -9.56
CA ASN A 280 9.72 22.34 -9.05
C ASN A 280 8.29 22.80 -9.37
N GLU A 281 7.82 22.58 -10.60
CA GLU A 281 6.47 22.97 -11.03
C GLU A 281 5.39 22.16 -10.30
N VAL A 282 5.59 20.85 -10.15
CA VAL A 282 4.66 19.99 -9.39
C VAL A 282 4.57 20.40 -7.91
N LEU A 283 5.70 20.65 -7.25
CA LEU A 283 5.68 21.08 -5.84
C LEU A 283 5.03 22.45 -5.67
N ALA A 284 5.20 23.37 -6.63
CA ALA A 284 4.49 24.64 -6.63
C ALA A 284 2.98 24.46 -6.78
N ILE A 285 2.53 23.57 -7.68
CA ILE A 285 1.11 23.24 -7.85
C ILE A 285 0.54 22.61 -6.57
N ILE A 286 1.26 21.65 -5.96
CA ILE A 286 0.83 20.99 -4.72
C ILE A 286 0.65 22.01 -3.59
N ALA A 287 1.59 22.96 -3.44
CA ALA A 287 1.51 24.03 -2.45
C ALA A 287 0.30 24.96 -2.70
N GLU A 288 0.06 25.32 -3.97
CA GLU A 288 -1.10 26.13 -4.40
C GLU A 288 -2.43 25.44 -4.04
N CYS A 289 -2.51 24.12 -4.20
CA CYS A 289 -3.68 23.32 -3.83
C CYS A 289 -3.85 23.14 -2.30
N GLY A 290 -2.99 23.74 -1.48
CA GLY A 290 -3.16 23.81 -0.02
C GLY A 290 -2.57 22.64 0.77
N ILE A 291 -1.93 21.68 0.10
CA ILE A 291 -1.25 20.54 0.74
C ILE A 291 -0.07 21.05 1.58
N LYS A 292 0.13 20.47 2.76
CA LYS A 292 1.12 20.91 3.76
C LYS A 292 2.40 20.08 3.76
N TRP A 293 2.34 18.83 3.33
CA TRP A 293 3.52 18.00 3.19
C TRP A 293 3.43 16.98 2.06
N ILE A 294 4.61 16.59 1.57
CA ILE A 294 4.79 15.47 0.65
C ILE A 294 5.82 14.44 1.15
N ALA A 295 5.71 13.23 0.61
CA ALA A 295 6.69 12.16 0.75
C ALA A 295 7.36 11.89 -0.62
N THR A 296 8.68 11.68 -0.62
CA THR A 296 9.48 11.29 -1.80
C THR A 296 10.77 10.59 -1.36
N ASP A 297 11.79 10.43 -2.22
CA ASP A 297 12.94 9.54 -1.98
C ASP A 297 14.28 10.24 -1.69
N GLU A 298 15.13 9.59 -0.89
CA GLU A 298 16.46 10.10 -0.55
C GLU A 298 17.37 10.39 -1.74
N GLU A 299 17.24 9.67 -2.86
CA GLU A 299 18.04 9.93 -4.06
C GLU A 299 17.71 11.29 -4.67
N ILE A 300 16.44 11.69 -4.63
CA ILE A 300 15.99 13.01 -5.08
C ILE A 300 16.61 14.08 -4.19
N LEU A 301 16.60 13.89 -2.86
CA LEU A 301 17.25 14.82 -1.94
C LEU A 301 18.75 14.89 -2.20
N ALA A 302 19.42 13.75 -2.36
CA ALA A 302 20.85 13.68 -2.62
C ALA A 302 21.25 14.46 -3.88
N LYS A 303 20.47 14.32 -4.96
CA LYS A 303 20.68 15.05 -6.23
C LYS A 303 20.28 16.53 -6.13
N SER A 304 19.45 16.91 -5.17
CA SER A 304 19.01 18.30 -4.94
C SER A 304 19.99 19.12 -4.11
N LEU A 305 20.94 18.49 -3.42
CA LEU A 305 21.85 19.15 -2.48
C LEU A 305 23.30 19.13 -2.95
N ASP A 306 23.95 20.28 -2.84
CA ASP A 306 25.41 20.36 -2.99
C ASP A 306 26.11 19.52 -1.91
N GLY A 307 26.92 18.55 -2.33
CA GLY A 307 27.59 17.60 -1.43
C GLY A 307 26.70 16.47 -0.92
N GLY A 308 25.51 16.27 -1.50
CA GLY A 308 24.64 15.14 -1.20
C GLY A 308 24.11 15.11 0.24
N LEU A 309 23.93 13.91 0.78
CA LEU A 309 23.33 13.68 2.11
C LEU A 309 24.32 13.72 3.27
N GLY A 310 25.63 13.78 2.99
CA GLY A 310 26.71 13.56 3.95
C GLY A 310 27.11 12.08 4.08
N ASP A 311 28.28 11.81 4.66
CA ASP A 311 28.87 10.46 4.78
C ASP A 311 27.98 9.47 5.53
N HIS A 312 27.09 9.98 6.39
CA HIS A 312 26.16 9.17 7.17
C HIS A 312 24.71 9.60 7.00
N LYS A 313 24.39 10.26 5.89
CA LYS A 313 23.03 10.71 5.56
C LYS A 313 22.41 11.65 6.60
N GLU A 314 23.17 12.42 7.35
CA GLU A 314 22.66 13.29 8.42
C GLU A 314 21.65 14.34 7.92
N ARG A 315 21.74 14.70 6.64
CA ARG A 315 20.83 15.62 5.96
C ARG A 315 19.49 14.98 5.57
N LEU A 316 19.42 13.65 5.50
CA LEU A 316 18.19 12.90 5.29
C LEU A 316 17.28 12.99 6.51
N TYR A 317 17.87 12.88 7.70
CA TYR A 317 17.15 12.69 8.96
C TYR A 317 16.59 13.98 9.57
N ARG A 318 16.11 14.91 8.74
CA ARG A 318 15.44 16.15 9.15
C ARG A 318 14.31 16.48 8.18
N PRO A 319 13.23 17.12 8.63
CA PRO A 319 12.21 17.58 7.70
C PRO A 319 12.77 18.70 6.84
N TRP A 320 12.38 18.71 5.56
CA TRP A 320 12.72 19.77 4.63
C TRP A 320 11.50 20.59 4.29
N ARG A 321 11.72 21.79 3.79
CA ARG A 321 10.66 22.63 3.25
C ARG A 321 11.02 23.12 1.87
N PHE A 322 10.18 22.82 0.89
CA PHE A 322 10.27 23.43 -0.42
C PHE A 322 9.53 24.78 -0.41
N THR A 323 10.17 25.83 -0.93
CA THR A 323 9.61 27.18 -1.00
C THR A 323 9.48 27.63 -2.45
N SER A 324 8.28 28.05 -2.85
CA SER A 324 8.02 28.70 -4.14
C SER A 324 7.19 29.97 -3.95
N PRO A 325 7.04 30.81 -4.99
CA PRO A 325 6.12 31.95 -4.93
C PRO A 325 4.65 31.57 -4.65
N GLN A 326 4.25 30.33 -4.95
CA GLN A 326 2.89 29.82 -4.74
C GLN A 326 2.65 29.32 -3.30
N GLY A 327 3.71 29.08 -2.53
CA GLY A 327 3.60 28.63 -1.15
C GLY A 327 4.79 27.79 -0.68
N GLU A 328 4.63 27.18 0.49
CA GLU A 328 5.60 26.27 1.06
C GLU A 328 4.97 24.89 1.30
N VAL A 329 5.74 23.83 1.09
CA VAL A 329 5.33 22.44 1.38
C VAL A 329 6.46 21.72 2.13
N GLY A 330 6.12 21.02 3.21
CA GLY A 330 7.06 20.14 3.91
C GLY A 330 7.40 18.93 3.05
N ALA A 331 8.63 18.43 3.11
CA ALA A 331 9.08 17.26 2.38
C ALA A 331 9.74 16.27 3.32
N PHE A 332 9.25 15.03 3.29
CA PHE A 332 9.82 13.86 3.96
C PHE A 332 10.45 12.96 2.91
N PHE A 333 11.66 12.50 3.19
CA PHE A 333 12.44 11.69 2.27
C PHE A 333 12.63 10.29 2.85
N ARG A 334 12.32 9.29 2.03
CA ARG A 334 12.41 7.86 2.34
C ARG A 334 13.83 7.49 2.74
N ASP A 335 14.00 6.84 3.89
CA ASP A 335 15.21 6.06 4.11
C ASP A 335 15.08 4.76 3.30
N HIS A 336 15.77 4.72 2.17
CA HIS A 336 15.68 3.63 1.20
C HIS A 336 16.04 2.29 1.86
N GLN A 337 17.13 2.27 2.63
CA GLN A 337 17.60 1.04 3.27
C GLN A 337 16.59 0.49 4.27
N LEU A 338 16.06 1.34 5.17
CA LEU A 338 15.09 0.88 6.16
C LEU A 338 13.78 0.44 5.50
N SER A 339 13.34 1.17 4.47
CA SER A 339 12.11 0.86 3.74
C SER A 339 12.23 -0.46 2.97
N ASP A 340 13.37 -0.73 2.32
CA ASP A 340 13.63 -1.98 1.61
C ASP A 340 13.82 -3.18 2.54
N LEU A 341 14.36 -2.96 3.74
CA LEU A 341 14.43 -4.02 4.75
C LEU A 341 13.02 -4.51 5.09
N VAL A 342 12.09 -3.58 5.31
CA VAL A 342 10.67 -3.89 5.55
C VAL A 342 9.99 -4.48 4.31
N GLY A 343 10.20 -3.87 3.13
CA GLY A 343 9.51 -4.29 1.91
C GLY A 343 9.97 -5.64 1.37
N PHE A 344 11.25 -5.99 1.49
CA PHE A 344 11.85 -7.07 0.71
C PHE A 344 12.72 -8.04 1.50
N THR A 345 13.34 -7.61 2.61
CA THR A 345 14.36 -8.43 3.30
C THR A 345 13.80 -9.19 4.50
N TYR A 346 13.04 -8.51 5.36
CA TYR A 346 12.57 -9.08 6.62
C TYR A 346 11.51 -10.17 6.44
N SER A 347 10.90 -10.31 5.25
CA SER A 347 10.00 -11.43 4.92
C SER A 347 10.66 -12.81 5.02
N GLN A 348 11.99 -12.84 4.92
CA GLN A 348 12.81 -14.06 5.03
C GLN A 348 13.37 -14.27 6.45
N TRP A 349 13.06 -13.37 7.39
CA TRP A 349 13.58 -13.40 8.75
C TRP A 349 12.50 -13.87 9.73
N ASP A 350 12.95 -14.32 10.90
CA ASP A 350 12.07 -14.41 12.06
C ASP A 350 11.58 -13.00 12.45
N SER A 351 10.28 -12.86 12.72
CA SER A 351 9.64 -11.57 13.01
C SER A 351 10.30 -10.84 14.19
N SER A 352 10.63 -11.55 15.27
CA SER A 352 11.23 -10.94 16.46
C SER A 352 12.65 -10.42 16.18
N ARG A 353 13.42 -11.16 15.38
CA ARG A 353 14.76 -10.76 14.94
C ARG A 353 14.70 -9.54 14.00
N ALA A 354 13.76 -9.52 13.06
CA ALA A 354 13.57 -8.40 12.15
C ALA A 354 13.20 -7.10 12.91
N VAL A 355 12.27 -7.19 13.87
CA VAL A 355 11.89 -6.07 14.74
C VAL A 355 13.08 -5.56 15.55
N ALA A 356 13.88 -6.46 16.13
CA ALA A 356 15.07 -6.09 16.90
C ALA A 356 16.14 -5.39 16.03
N ASP A 357 16.38 -5.86 14.81
CA ASP A 357 17.31 -5.24 13.87
C ASP A 357 16.84 -3.83 13.45
N LEU A 358 15.56 -3.67 13.11
CA LEU A 358 14.99 -2.38 12.75
C LEU A 358 15.11 -1.36 13.89
N CYS A 359 14.73 -1.75 15.11
CA CYS A 359 14.85 -0.88 16.29
C CYS A 359 16.31 -0.52 16.58
N GLY A 360 17.23 -1.49 16.48
CA GLY A 360 18.66 -1.24 16.65
C GLY A 360 19.22 -0.23 15.65
N ARG A 361 18.76 -0.26 14.39
CA ARG A 361 19.13 0.74 13.38
C ARG A 361 18.58 2.13 13.71
N LEU A 362 17.32 2.23 14.13
CA LEU A 362 16.73 3.50 14.55
C LEU A 362 17.47 4.11 15.74
N HIS A 363 17.86 3.30 16.73
CA HIS A 363 18.69 3.75 17.85
C HIS A 363 20.08 4.19 17.41
N ALA A 364 20.70 3.49 16.44
CA ALA A 364 22.00 3.87 15.88
C ALA A 364 21.93 5.20 15.10
N ILE A 365 20.82 5.46 14.40
CA ILE A 365 20.57 6.76 13.76
C ILE A 365 20.43 7.84 14.84
N LYS A 366 19.58 7.62 15.86
CA LYS A 366 19.38 8.54 16.98
C LYS A 366 20.69 8.90 17.69
N ALA A 367 21.54 7.91 17.98
CA ALA A 367 22.84 8.14 18.63
C ALA A 367 23.76 9.06 17.81
N ARG A 368 23.61 9.07 16.48
CA ARG A 368 24.46 9.82 15.55
C ARG A 368 23.95 11.23 15.27
N VAL A 369 22.66 11.38 14.95
CA VAL A 369 22.09 12.69 14.53
C VAL A 369 21.45 13.48 15.68
N GLY A 370 21.35 12.90 16.87
CA GLY A 370 20.59 13.46 17.98
C GLY A 370 19.08 13.25 17.80
N GLY A 371 18.26 14.00 18.54
CA GLY A 371 16.80 13.89 18.45
C GLY A 371 16.02 15.20 18.33
N GLU A 372 16.63 16.34 18.62
CA GLU A 372 15.91 17.61 18.45
C GLU A 372 15.76 17.94 16.96
N GLY A 373 14.51 18.01 16.49
CA GLY A 373 14.16 18.32 15.11
C GLY A 373 14.60 17.29 14.07
N ARG A 374 14.81 16.03 14.48
CA ARG A 374 15.23 14.93 13.61
C ARG A 374 14.10 13.94 13.39
N VAL A 375 13.97 13.47 12.15
CA VAL A 375 12.94 12.51 11.73
C VAL A 375 13.55 11.45 10.82
N VAL A 376 13.16 10.19 11.02
CA VAL A 376 13.38 9.11 10.06
C VAL A 376 12.04 8.77 9.43
N SER A 377 12.00 8.68 8.10
CA SER A 377 10.77 8.34 7.37
C SER A 377 10.95 6.98 6.68
N ILE A 378 10.13 6.01 7.05
CA ILE A 378 10.00 4.71 6.39
C ILE A 378 8.78 4.81 5.48
N ILE A 379 8.99 4.65 4.18
CA ILE A 379 8.05 5.10 3.14
C ILE A 379 7.99 3.98 2.09
N LEU A 380 6.85 3.29 1.96
CA LEU A 380 6.69 2.18 1.02
C LEU A 380 5.23 1.87 0.70
N ASP A 381 5.02 1.07 -0.35
CA ASP A 381 3.72 0.50 -0.70
C ASP A 381 3.17 -0.35 0.44
N GLY A 382 1.86 -0.25 0.63
CA GLY A 382 1.14 -0.89 1.71
C GLY A 382 0.61 -2.27 1.36
N GLU A 383 0.74 -2.79 0.14
CA GLU A 383 0.17 -4.10 -0.19
C GLU A 383 1.17 -5.14 -0.72
N ASN A 384 2.36 -4.71 -1.15
CA ASN A 384 3.27 -5.55 -1.93
C ASN A 384 4.03 -6.62 -1.12
N ALA A 385 4.36 -6.36 0.14
CA ALA A 385 5.31 -7.18 0.89
C ALA A 385 4.67 -8.38 1.61
N TRP A 386 3.40 -8.27 2.01
CA TRP A 386 2.86 -9.05 3.13
C TRP A 386 2.58 -10.51 2.81
N GLU A 387 2.32 -10.85 1.54
CA GLU A 387 2.15 -12.23 1.09
C GLU A 387 3.42 -13.09 1.22
N TYR A 388 4.59 -12.47 1.39
CA TYR A 388 5.87 -13.16 1.58
C TYR A 388 6.19 -13.42 3.05
N TYR A 389 5.54 -12.69 3.97
CA TYR A 389 5.70 -12.88 5.39
C TYR A 389 4.84 -14.04 5.90
N PRO A 390 5.25 -14.72 6.98
CA PRO A 390 4.34 -15.54 7.77
C PRO A 390 3.13 -14.72 8.22
N ASP A 391 1.94 -15.32 8.15
CA ASP A 391 0.68 -14.77 8.68
C ASP A 391 0.42 -13.31 8.27
N ASN A 392 0.64 -13.01 6.99
CA ASN A 392 0.44 -11.67 6.41
C ASN A 392 1.18 -10.55 7.18
N ALA A 393 2.37 -10.86 7.71
CA ALA A 393 3.20 -9.96 8.50
C ALA A 393 2.60 -9.50 9.84
N TYR A 394 1.51 -10.11 10.32
CA TYR A 394 0.82 -9.68 11.55
C TYR A 394 1.77 -9.53 12.74
N ASP A 395 2.56 -10.58 13.04
CA ASP A 395 3.49 -10.56 14.17
C ASP A 395 4.64 -9.55 13.98
N PHE A 396 5.11 -9.39 12.75
CA PHE A 396 6.16 -8.42 12.44
C PHE A 396 5.65 -6.98 12.61
N LEU A 397 4.50 -6.63 12.01
CA LEU A 397 3.93 -5.28 12.08
C LEU A 397 3.55 -4.92 13.51
N GLN A 398 2.87 -5.82 14.23
CA GLN A 398 2.54 -5.62 15.64
C GLN A 398 3.80 -5.44 16.49
N GLY A 399 4.81 -6.30 16.29
CA GLY A 399 6.07 -6.23 17.02
C GLY A 399 6.84 -4.94 16.72
N MET A 400 6.89 -4.51 15.47
CA MET A 400 7.51 -3.27 15.04
C MET A 400 6.86 -2.06 15.69
N TYR A 401 5.53 -1.92 15.58
CA TYR A 401 4.83 -0.80 16.19
C TYR A 401 5.04 -0.74 17.70
N ARG A 402 4.91 -1.88 18.38
CA ARG A 402 5.10 -1.96 19.83
C ARG A 402 6.52 -1.56 20.23
N ALA A 403 7.53 -2.14 19.59
CA ALA A 403 8.93 -1.90 19.95
C ALA A 403 9.36 -0.43 19.72
N VAL A 404 8.86 0.21 18.65
CA VAL A 404 9.13 1.63 18.42
C VAL A 404 8.36 2.52 19.41
N ALA A 405 7.08 2.23 19.67
CA ALA A 405 6.24 3.01 20.58
C ALA A 405 6.68 2.93 22.05
N GLU A 406 7.19 1.79 22.50
CA GLU A 406 7.67 1.59 23.88
C GLU A 406 9.08 2.13 24.12
N SER A 407 9.83 2.45 23.06
CA SER A 407 11.20 2.93 23.17
C SER A 407 11.25 4.41 23.59
N PRO A 408 11.83 4.77 24.76
CA PRO A 408 11.89 6.17 25.22
C PRO A 408 12.82 7.06 24.39
N GLN A 409 13.62 6.48 23.50
CA GLN A 409 14.52 7.20 22.58
C GLN A 409 13.89 7.51 21.22
N LEU A 410 12.72 6.93 20.94
CA LEU A 410 12.02 7.05 19.66
C LEU A 410 10.63 7.63 19.93
N ASN A 411 10.08 8.32 18.94
CA ASN A 411 8.74 8.86 18.97
C ASN A 411 8.03 8.43 17.69
N LEU A 412 7.21 7.39 17.78
CA LEU A 412 6.38 6.96 16.66
C LEU A 412 5.27 7.98 16.44
N THR A 413 5.29 8.65 15.29
CA THR A 413 4.45 9.84 15.06
C THR A 413 4.05 9.96 13.58
N THR A 414 3.38 11.04 13.24
CA THR A 414 2.86 11.32 11.89
C THR A 414 3.61 12.48 11.24
N CYS A 415 3.54 12.57 9.91
CA CYS A 415 4.14 13.67 9.16
C CYS A 415 3.70 15.03 9.71
N SER A 416 2.38 15.22 9.87
CA SER A 416 1.85 16.50 10.32
C SER A 416 2.26 16.88 11.74
N ASP A 417 2.37 15.92 12.64
CA ASP A 417 2.82 16.19 14.01
C ASP A 417 4.27 16.66 13.99
N VAL A 418 5.14 16.00 13.21
CA VAL A 418 6.52 16.47 13.00
C VAL A 418 6.55 17.91 12.51
N LEU A 419 5.71 18.29 11.55
CA LEU A 419 5.65 19.68 11.07
C LEU A 419 5.20 20.67 12.16
N ALA A 420 4.36 20.24 13.10
CA ALA A 420 3.79 21.10 14.13
C ALA A 420 4.78 21.40 15.27
N HIS A 421 5.65 20.45 15.62
CA HIS A 421 6.60 20.60 16.73
C HIS A 421 8.07 20.80 16.31
N THR A 422 8.41 20.61 15.03
CA THR A 422 9.80 20.74 14.56
C THR A 422 10.08 22.09 13.90
N ARG A 423 11.26 22.65 14.17
CA ARG A 423 11.81 23.80 13.43
C ARG A 423 12.44 23.32 12.12
N PHE A 424 12.10 23.98 11.02
CA PHE A 424 12.59 23.61 9.69
C PHE A 424 13.90 24.31 9.40
N ASP A 425 14.99 23.63 9.70
CA ASP A 425 16.33 24.12 9.37
C ASP A 425 16.69 23.83 7.90
N GLY A 426 16.04 22.85 7.27
CA GLY A 426 16.22 22.50 5.86
C GLY A 426 15.26 23.26 4.95
N ARG A 427 15.79 24.08 4.04
CA ARG A 427 15.02 24.76 2.98
C ARG A 427 15.54 24.38 1.61
N LEU A 428 14.63 24.05 0.69
CA LEU A 428 14.88 23.79 -0.72
C LEU A 428 14.19 24.86 -1.55
N GLN A 429 14.94 25.50 -2.44
CA GLN A 429 14.40 26.39 -3.47
C GLN A 429 14.23 25.67 -4.81
N THR A 430 14.96 24.57 -4.98
CA THR A 430 14.91 23.70 -6.14
C THR A 430 14.92 22.24 -5.67
N ILE A 431 14.32 21.38 -6.46
CA ILE A 431 14.34 19.93 -6.30
C ILE A 431 14.74 19.28 -7.62
N PHE A 432 15.53 18.20 -7.52
CA PHE A 432 15.82 17.35 -8.65
C PHE A 432 14.53 16.67 -9.13
N PRO A 433 14.18 16.75 -10.43
CA PRO A 433 13.00 16.06 -10.94
C PRO A 433 13.23 14.54 -10.97
N GLY A 434 12.36 13.77 -10.34
CA GLY A 434 12.46 12.31 -10.30
C GLY A 434 11.36 11.66 -9.46
N SER A 435 11.37 10.33 -9.40
CA SER A 435 10.49 9.50 -8.57
C SER A 435 11.29 8.67 -7.57
N TRP A 436 10.59 7.93 -6.71
CA TRP A 436 11.22 7.05 -5.74
C TRP A 436 11.91 5.82 -6.31
N ILE A 437 11.66 5.50 -7.59
CA ILE A 437 12.35 4.42 -8.29
C ILE A 437 13.54 5.05 -9.04
N ASN A 438 14.76 4.69 -8.63
CA ASN A 438 16.03 5.11 -9.25
C ASN A 438 16.23 6.64 -9.39
N GLY A 439 15.43 7.44 -8.69
CA GLY A 439 15.44 8.89 -8.83
C GLY A 439 15.14 9.36 -10.26
N ASN A 440 14.31 8.62 -11.00
CA ASN A 440 13.88 8.92 -12.38
C ASN A 440 12.37 8.64 -12.57
N TYR A 441 11.81 8.59 -13.79
CA TYR A 441 10.37 8.37 -14.00
C TYR A 441 10.01 7.02 -14.64
N GLY A 442 10.87 6.00 -14.48
CA GLY A 442 10.69 4.67 -15.09
C GLY A 442 11.83 4.26 -16.00
#